data_AF-A0A943B0G1-F1
#
_entry.id   AF-A0A943B0G1-F1
#
_cell.length_a   1.000
_cell.length_b   1.000
_cell.length_c   1.000
_cell.angle_alpha   90.00
_cell.angle_beta   90.00
_cell.angle_gamma   90.00
#
_symmetry.space_group_name_H-M   'P 1'
#
loop_
_entity.id
_entity.type
_entity.pdbx_description
1 polymer ?
#
loop_
_entity_poly.entity_id
_entity_poly.type
_entity_poly.pdbx_seq_one_letter_code
_entity_poly.pdbx_strand_id
1 'polypeptide(L)'
;MRKFVNIFVFIAEKFIDILIFFAKIIMGVLGIIKAKHLGLLLLISFLGIIGFGAVNVTLRPFSDEITNLDKFIDYYQETDEENGGYSLLSSNYYTASKIYDLENKKILGSIEESGVILKKPERIHYKVVSGDTLSGISSKFNQKIAIIKTNNPDLTANIRVGQVIDIASINGIFYKVKSGDTLYKIAYKYKVNVEDIRSYNELESDELSIGQEIFLKDPDIEIVTEMAPLGSGFKMPVTYTGVSSPYGNRFHPVLKRYISHAGVDLRAKYIPVYASRGGTVTFAGTQSGYGKIVKISHVNGYETRYAHLNKIYVKKGQKVKQGDNIGQSGMTGRVTGPHLHFEIRRNGKTLNPMKVLDR
;
A
#
# COMPACT_ATOMS: atom_id res chain seq x y z
N MET A 1 -16.65 21.69 32.74
CA MET A 1 -17.74 22.46 32.09
C MET A 1 -17.40 23.94 31.82
N ARG A 2 -16.71 24.70 32.68
CA ARG A 2 -16.38 26.14 32.40
C ARG A 2 -15.44 26.41 31.20
N LYS A 3 -14.52 25.51 30.83
CA LYS A 3 -13.59 25.72 29.69
C LYS A 3 -14.24 25.51 28.30
N PHE A 4 -15.21 24.61 28.17
CA PHE A 4 -15.92 24.37 26.90
C PHE A 4 -16.84 25.55 26.51
N VAL A 5 -17.39 26.26 27.50
CA VAL A 5 -18.19 27.47 27.27
C VAL A 5 -17.35 28.59 26.65
N ASN A 6 -16.10 28.78 27.09
CA ASN A 6 -15.24 29.85 26.58
C ASN A 6 -14.80 29.66 25.11
N ILE A 7 -14.59 28.41 24.67
CA ILE A 7 -14.26 28.12 23.26
C ILE A 7 -15.46 28.35 22.36
N PHE A 8 -16.66 27.94 22.80
CA PHE A 8 -17.89 28.20 22.05
C PHE A 8 -18.20 29.70 21.96
N VAL A 9 -17.96 30.45 23.04
CA VAL A 9 -18.13 31.91 23.05
C VAL A 9 -17.12 32.60 22.12
N PHE A 10 -15.85 32.19 22.14
CA PHE A 10 -14.82 32.76 21.25
C PHE A 10 -15.11 32.49 19.76
N ILE A 11 -15.55 31.27 19.43
CA ILE A 11 -15.93 30.92 18.06
C ILE A 11 -17.19 31.70 17.64
N ALA A 12 -18.17 31.86 18.54
CA ALA A 12 -19.37 32.62 18.28
C ALA A 12 -19.08 34.12 18.07
N GLU A 13 -18.21 34.73 18.88
CA GLU A 13 -17.79 36.13 18.73
C GLU A 13 -17.07 36.36 17.39
N LYS A 14 -16.13 35.47 17.02
CA LYS A 14 -15.47 35.54 15.71
C LYS A 14 -16.43 35.35 14.54
N PHE A 15 -17.47 34.53 14.70
CA PHE A 15 -18.50 34.33 13.69
C PHE A 15 -19.40 35.56 13.53
N ILE A 16 -19.71 36.25 14.63
CA ILE A 16 -20.45 37.52 14.64
C ILE A 16 -19.64 38.62 13.94
N ASP A 17 -18.35 38.74 14.21
CA ASP A 17 -17.48 39.73 13.56
C ASP A 17 -17.42 39.53 12.04
N ILE A 18 -17.35 38.27 11.59
CA ILE A 18 -17.39 37.91 10.16
C ILE A 18 -18.75 38.27 9.55
N LEU A 19 -19.86 37.96 10.23
CA LEU A 19 -21.20 38.33 9.80
C LEU A 19 -21.37 39.85 9.68
N ILE A 20 -20.82 40.63 10.62
CA ILE A 20 -20.84 42.09 10.59
C ILE A 20 -20.00 42.63 9.43
N PHE A 21 -18.84 42.03 9.16
CA PHE A 21 -17.99 42.41 8.02
C PHE A 21 -18.71 42.19 6.69
N PHE A 22 -19.35 41.03 6.50
CA PHE A 22 -20.13 40.75 5.30
C PHE A 22 -21.39 41.62 5.21
N ALA A 23 -22.07 41.91 6.32
CA ALA A 23 -23.20 42.83 6.35
C ALA A 23 -22.81 44.26 5.93
N LYS A 24 -21.62 44.74 6.34
CA LYS A 24 -21.07 46.03 5.90
C LYS A 24 -20.75 46.07 4.41
N ILE A 25 -20.20 44.99 3.86
CA ILE A 25 -19.96 44.86 2.41
C ILE A 25 -21.30 44.85 1.65
N ILE A 26 -22.29 44.09 2.12
CA ILE A 26 -23.62 44.01 1.51
C ILE A 26 -24.32 45.36 1.55
N MET A 27 -24.27 46.09 2.67
CA MET A 27 -24.85 47.44 2.78
C MET A 27 -24.11 48.47 1.92
N GLY A 28 -22.79 48.38 1.78
CA GLY A 28 -22.01 49.22 0.86
C GLY A 28 -22.34 48.98 -0.61
N VAL A 29 -22.62 47.74 -0.99
CA VAL A 29 -22.99 47.34 -2.35
C VAL A 29 -24.48 47.64 -2.67
N LEU A 30 -25.36 47.58 -1.67
CA LEU A 30 -26.79 47.92 -1.78
C LEU A 30 -27.05 49.40 -2.10
N GLY A 31 -26.11 50.30 -1.77
CA GLY A 31 -26.22 51.73 -2.11
C GLY A 31 -26.09 52.06 -3.60
N ILE A 32 -25.65 51.09 -4.43
CA ILE A 32 -25.25 51.34 -5.83
C ILE A 32 -26.11 50.53 -6.83
N ILE A 33 -26.85 49.51 -6.40
CA ILE A 33 -27.42 48.50 -7.31
C ILE A 33 -28.95 48.45 -7.25
N LYS A 34 -29.60 48.66 -8.41
CA LYS A 34 -31.06 48.47 -8.59
C LYS A 34 -31.48 47.04 -8.22
N ALA A 35 -32.65 46.91 -7.58
CA ALA A 35 -33.23 45.68 -7.00
C ALA A 35 -33.22 44.41 -7.89
N LYS A 36 -33.01 44.54 -9.21
CA LYS A 36 -33.04 43.43 -10.17
C LYS A 36 -31.86 42.43 -10.04
N HIS A 37 -30.77 42.80 -9.36
CA HIS A 37 -29.60 41.93 -9.18
C HIS A 37 -29.37 41.47 -7.73
N LEU A 38 -30.26 41.85 -6.80
CA LEU A 38 -30.09 41.59 -5.37
C LEU A 38 -30.12 40.08 -5.04
N GLY A 39 -30.98 39.31 -5.72
CA GLY A 39 -31.08 37.86 -5.51
C GLY A 39 -29.80 37.09 -5.93
N LEU A 40 -29.16 37.51 -7.02
CA LEU A 40 -27.92 36.88 -7.50
C LEU A 40 -26.75 37.17 -6.55
N LEU A 41 -26.69 38.39 -6.00
CA LEU A 41 -25.64 38.81 -5.09
C LEU A 41 -25.74 38.12 -3.72
N LEU A 42 -26.96 37.91 -3.23
CA LEU A 42 -27.24 37.10 -2.04
C LEU A 42 -26.87 35.62 -2.24
N LEU A 43 -27.10 35.08 -3.44
CA LEU A 43 -26.72 33.70 -3.77
C LEU A 43 -25.19 33.51 -3.80
N ILE A 44 -24.46 34.45 -4.42
CA ILE A 44 -22.99 34.41 -4.52
C ILE A 44 -22.35 34.57 -3.14
N SER A 45 -22.86 35.47 -2.30
CA SER A 45 -22.38 35.64 -0.92
C SER A 45 -22.66 34.41 -0.06
N PHE A 46 -23.84 33.79 -0.20
CA PHE A 46 -24.17 32.54 0.49
C PHE A 46 -23.26 31.37 0.06
N LEU A 47 -23.01 31.22 -1.24
CA LEU A 47 -22.07 30.23 -1.78
C LEU A 47 -20.62 30.50 -1.32
N GLY A 48 -20.22 31.77 -1.23
CA GLY A 48 -18.92 32.17 -0.70
C GLY A 48 -18.74 31.82 0.78
N ILE A 49 -19.78 32.02 1.61
CA ILE A 49 -19.77 31.66 3.03
C ILE A 49 -19.71 30.14 3.22
N ILE A 50 -20.47 29.37 2.43
CA ILE A 50 -20.41 27.90 2.47
C ILE A 50 -19.06 27.40 1.97
N GLY A 51 -18.50 27.99 0.91
CA GLY A 51 -17.18 27.66 0.39
C GLY A 51 -16.06 27.98 1.38
N PHE A 52 -16.11 29.14 2.04
CA PHE A 52 -15.13 29.55 3.05
C PHE A 52 -15.26 28.75 4.35
N GLY A 53 -16.49 28.42 4.75
CA GLY A 53 -16.77 27.53 5.88
C GLY A 53 -16.30 26.10 5.61
N ALA A 54 -16.56 25.56 4.42
CA ALA A 54 -16.03 24.26 4.01
C ALA A 54 -14.50 24.28 4.01
N VAL A 55 -13.85 25.25 3.36
CA VAL A 55 -12.37 25.36 3.34
C VAL A 55 -11.78 25.48 4.75
N ASN A 56 -12.36 26.28 5.65
CA ASN A 56 -11.83 26.37 7.03
C ASN A 56 -12.15 25.17 7.91
N VAL A 57 -13.24 24.44 7.65
CA VAL A 57 -13.64 23.26 8.45
C VAL A 57 -12.99 21.96 7.94
N THR A 58 -12.75 21.81 6.63
CA THR A 58 -12.09 20.61 6.06
C THR A 58 -10.60 20.76 5.77
N LEU A 59 -10.02 21.97 5.69
CA LEU A 59 -8.59 22.16 5.44
C LEU A 59 -7.77 22.71 6.63
N ARG A 60 -8.37 22.89 7.82
CA ARG A 60 -7.62 23.23 9.06
C ARG A 60 -7.79 22.21 10.20
N PRO A 61 -7.15 21.04 10.13
CA PRO A 61 -6.69 20.37 11.35
C PRO A 61 -5.22 20.70 11.68
N PHE A 62 -4.49 21.45 10.84
CA PHE A 62 -3.02 21.48 10.91
C PHE A 62 -2.36 22.87 11.04
N SER A 63 -3.07 23.91 11.49
CA SER A 63 -2.45 25.24 11.67
C SER A 63 -2.28 25.71 13.12
N ASP A 64 -2.76 24.94 14.10
CA ASP A 64 -2.57 25.30 15.51
C ASP A 64 -1.48 24.42 16.09
N GLU A 65 -0.42 25.06 16.61
CA GLU A 65 0.61 24.41 17.41
C GLU A 65 -0.09 23.66 18.56
N ILE A 66 -0.06 22.32 18.51
CA ILE A 66 -0.79 21.48 19.46
C ILE A 66 -0.05 21.54 20.79
N THR A 67 -0.48 22.43 21.68
CA THR A 67 0.01 22.54 23.06
C THR A 67 -0.73 21.62 24.04
N ASN A 68 -1.63 20.77 23.53
CA ASN A 68 -2.45 19.87 24.35
C ASN A 68 -2.05 18.40 24.11
N LEU A 69 -1.35 17.82 25.09
CA LEU A 69 -0.90 16.42 25.09
C LEU A 69 -2.05 15.40 25.17
N ASP A 70 -3.28 15.80 25.49
CA ASP A 70 -4.42 14.87 25.56
C ASP A 70 -4.87 14.37 24.17
N LYS A 71 -4.34 14.96 23.09
CA LYS A 71 -4.57 14.49 21.70
C LYS A 71 -3.49 13.51 21.21
N PHE A 72 -2.48 13.21 22.02
CA PHE A 72 -1.37 12.31 21.66
C PHE A 72 -1.72 10.82 21.83
N ILE A 73 -2.84 10.50 22.50
CA ILE A 73 -3.17 9.16 22.97
C ILE A 73 -3.67 8.23 21.84
N ASP A 74 -4.04 8.77 20.68
CA ASP A 74 -4.47 7.96 19.52
C ASP A 74 -3.30 7.22 18.82
N TYR A 75 -2.05 7.49 19.21
CA TYR A 75 -0.84 6.94 18.59
C TYR A 75 0.00 6.01 19.48
N TYR A 76 -0.44 5.74 20.72
CA TYR A 76 0.26 4.86 21.66
C TYR A 76 -0.70 3.79 22.20
N GLN A 77 -0.24 2.54 22.31
CA GLN A 77 -0.93 1.50 23.10
C GLN A 77 -0.21 1.36 24.45
N GLU A 78 -0.98 1.30 25.54
CA GLU A 78 -0.45 0.83 26.82
C GLU A 78 0.04 -0.62 26.65
N THR A 79 1.29 -0.86 27.07
CA THR A 79 1.83 -2.21 27.24
C THR A 79 2.20 -2.41 28.71
N ASP A 80 1.90 -3.58 29.23
CA ASP A 80 2.06 -3.98 30.65
C ASP A 80 3.54 -4.15 31.09
N GLU A 81 4.43 -3.21 30.78
CA GLU A 81 5.77 -3.17 31.36
C GLU A 81 5.78 -2.31 32.63
N GLU A 82 6.28 -2.88 33.73
CA GLU A 82 6.25 -2.39 35.12
C GLU A 82 6.89 -1.00 35.37
N ASN A 83 7.34 -0.28 34.34
CA ASN A 83 7.96 1.04 34.47
C ASN A 83 7.28 2.16 33.65
N GLY A 84 6.05 1.97 33.16
CA GLY A 84 5.20 3.07 32.68
C GLY A 84 5.84 3.99 31.60
N GLY A 85 6.67 3.43 30.72
CA GLY A 85 7.37 4.16 29.66
C GLY A 85 6.70 3.99 28.31
N TYR A 86 6.55 5.09 27.56
CA TYR A 86 6.19 5.04 26.14
C TYR A 86 7.41 4.66 25.30
N SER A 87 7.32 3.61 24.48
CA SER A 87 8.39 3.24 23.53
C SER A 87 8.19 3.96 22.19
N LEU A 88 9.27 4.59 21.72
CA LEU A 88 9.29 5.49 20.57
C LEU A 88 9.40 4.72 19.25
N LEU A 89 8.47 4.93 18.32
CA LEU A 89 8.56 4.40 16.95
C LEU A 89 9.40 5.35 16.09
N SER A 90 10.56 4.85 15.65
CA SER A 90 11.51 5.44 14.69
C SER A 90 12.43 6.55 15.22
N SER A 91 13.73 6.23 15.22
CA SER A 91 14.85 7.12 15.45
C SER A 91 15.00 8.10 14.28
N ASN A 92 14.86 9.40 14.55
CA ASN A 92 15.59 10.51 13.93
C ASN A 92 15.10 11.83 14.56
N TYR A 93 15.57 12.14 15.78
CA TYR A 93 15.46 13.49 16.31
C TYR A 93 16.71 14.30 15.92
N TYR A 94 16.54 15.56 15.54
CA TYR A 94 17.59 16.56 15.74
C TYR A 94 17.64 16.87 17.23
N THR A 95 18.79 16.64 17.87
CA THR A 95 18.97 17.03 19.26
C THR A 95 19.44 18.48 19.28
N ALA A 96 18.51 19.43 19.22
CA ALA A 96 18.86 20.85 19.39
C ALA A 96 19.06 21.13 20.88
N SER A 97 20.31 21.27 21.32
CA SER A 97 20.61 21.70 22.69
C SER A 97 20.64 23.22 22.75
N LYS A 98 19.73 23.80 23.53
CA LYS A 98 19.73 25.24 23.85
C LYS A 98 20.32 25.43 25.24
N ILE A 99 21.36 26.25 25.36
CA ILE A 99 21.91 26.64 26.66
C ILE A 99 21.14 27.88 27.13
N TYR A 100 20.40 27.71 28.22
CA TYR A 100 19.62 28.78 28.83
C TYR A 100 20.34 29.35 30.04
N ASP A 101 20.47 30.67 30.09
CA ASP A 101 20.67 31.40 31.32
C ASP A 101 19.30 31.63 31.97
N LEU A 102 19.03 30.88 33.05
CA LEU A 102 17.76 30.93 33.77
C LEU A 102 17.59 32.22 34.58
N GLU A 103 18.69 32.85 34.98
CA GLU A 103 18.67 34.07 35.82
C GLU A 103 18.35 35.29 34.98
N ASN A 104 18.96 35.39 33.79
CA ASN A 104 18.75 36.50 32.85
C ASN A 104 17.71 36.21 31.76
N LYS A 105 17.08 35.02 31.78
CA LYS A 105 16.10 34.54 30.79
C LYS A 105 16.59 34.69 29.34
N LYS A 106 17.86 34.40 29.09
CA LYS A 106 18.50 34.58 27.78
C LYS A 106 19.03 33.25 27.26
N ILE A 107 18.90 33.03 25.95
CA ILE A 107 19.54 31.92 25.25
C ILE A 107 21.00 32.32 24.99
N LEU A 108 21.94 31.54 25.51
CA LEU A 108 23.39 31.79 25.40
C LEU A 108 23.98 31.18 24.12
N GLY A 109 23.29 30.20 23.52
CA GLY A 109 23.67 29.61 22.24
C GLY A 109 22.86 28.35 21.93
N SER A 110 22.90 27.94 20.65
CA SER A 110 22.37 26.67 20.14
C SER A 110 23.49 25.89 19.46
N ILE A 111 23.61 24.61 19.76
CA ILE A 111 24.47 23.69 19.00
C ILE A 111 23.58 23.02 17.96
N GLU A 112 23.76 23.37 16.69
CA GLU A 112 23.20 22.65 15.55
C GLU A 112 24.25 21.65 15.06
N GLU A 113 24.08 20.36 15.36
CA GLU A 113 24.84 19.32 14.67
C GLU A 113 24.43 19.34 13.20
N SER A 114 25.41 19.57 12.32
CA SER A 114 25.21 19.76 10.88
C SER A 114 24.42 18.59 10.28
N GLY A 115 23.22 18.88 9.79
CA GLY A 115 22.32 17.91 9.19
C GLY A 115 22.98 17.17 8.02
N VAL A 116 22.93 15.84 8.06
CA VAL A 116 23.25 15.02 6.89
C VAL A 116 22.27 15.40 5.80
N ILE A 117 22.74 16.00 4.70
CA ILE A 117 21.91 16.28 3.53
C ILE A 117 21.46 14.93 2.96
N LEU A 118 20.23 14.54 3.25
CA LEU A 118 19.61 13.35 2.69
C LEU A 118 19.32 13.61 1.22
N LYS A 119 19.87 12.77 0.35
CA LYS A 119 19.69 12.84 -1.10
C LYS A 119 18.97 11.60 -1.59
N LYS A 120 18.40 11.69 -2.79
CA LYS A 120 17.74 10.54 -3.41
C LYS A 120 18.69 9.35 -3.59
N PRO A 121 18.33 8.16 -3.08
CA PRO A 121 19.16 6.98 -3.23
C PRO A 121 19.36 6.57 -4.68
N GLU A 122 20.56 6.10 -5.00
CA GLU A 122 20.93 5.67 -6.33
C GLU A 122 20.50 4.22 -6.61
N ARG A 123 20.41 3.87 -7.91
CA ARG A 123 20.23 2.50 -8.37
C ARG A 123 21.59 1.88 -8.66
N ILE A 124 21.96 0.88 -7.87
CA ILE A 124 23.11 0.03 -8.14
C ILE A 124 22.68 -1.01 -9.18
N HIS A 125 23.25 -0.94 -10.38
CA HIS A 125 23.01 -1.91 -11.45
C HIS A 125 23.86 -3.17 -11.24
N TYR A 126 23.37 -4.10 -10.45
CA TYR A 126 24.10 -5.33 -10.11
C TYR A 126 23.99 -6.37 -11.24
N LYS A 127 25.14 -6.79 -11.78
CA LYS A 127 25.21 -7.86 -12.79
C LYS A 127 25.37 -9.21 -12.11
N VAL A 128 24.39 -10.09 -12.27
CA VAL A 128 24.36 -11.44 -11.71
C VAL A 128 25.54 -12.27 -12.20
N VAL A 129 26.25 -12.93 -11.29
CA VAL A 129 27.38 -13.81 -11.58
C VAL A 129 27.04 -15.28 -11.30
N SER A 130 27.92 -16.19 -11.72
CA SER A 130 27.74 -17.62 -11.45
C SER A 130 27.70 -17.88 -9.94
N GLY A 131 26.73 -18.68 -9.49
CA GLY A 131 26.53 -19.00 -8.07
C GLY A 131 25.62 -18.03 -7.31
N ASP A 132 25.25 -16.89 -7.90
CA ASP A 132 24.31 -15.97 -7.28
C ASP A 132 22.93 -16.61 -7.12
N THR A 133 22.30 -16.32 -5.98
CA THR A 133 20.89 -16.57 -5.74
C THR A 133 20.23 -15.25 -5.34
N LEU A 134 18.92 -15.11 -5.55
CA LEU A 134 18.21 -13.90 -5.13
C LEU A 134 18.27 -13.70 -3.61
N SER A 135 18.30 -14.81 -2.84
CA SER A 135 18.53 -14.77 -1.39
C SER A 135 19.94 -14.28 -1.05
N GLY A 136 20.97 -14.75 -1.75
CA GLY A 136 22.35 -14.30 -1.54
C GLY A 136 22.53 -12.81 -1.84
N ILE A 137 21.93 -12.33 -2.94
CA ILE A 137 21.89 -10.90 -3.29
C ILE A 137 21.14 -10.11 -2.22
N SER A 138 19.98 -10.60 -1.77
CA SER A 138 19.20 -9.99 -0.68
C SER A 138 20.02 -9.81 0.60
N SER A 139 20.74 -10.85 1.04
CA SER A 139 21.64 -10.78 2.20
C SER A 139 22.82 -9.83 1.97
N LYS A 140 23.45 -9.89 0.79
CA LYS A 140 24.61 -9.04 0.42
C LYS A 140 24.30 -7.56 0.50
N PHE A 141 23.12 -7.16 0.05
CA PHE A 141 22.69 -5.76 0.02
C PHE A 141 21.82 -5.35 1.20
N ASN A 142 21.62 -6.24 2.18
CA ASN A 142 20.73 -6.04 3.33
C ASN A 142 19.33 -5.53 2.91
N GLN A 143 18.79 -6.06 1.82
CA GLN A 143 17.47 -5.68 1.31
C GLN A 143 16.59 -6.91 1.19
N LYS A 144 15.33 -6.80 1.61
CA LYS A 144 14.39 -7.93 1.49
C LYS A 144 14.12 -8.24 0.01
N ILE A 145 13.96 -9.53 -0.31
CA ILE A 145 13.66 -9.99 -1.67
C ILE A 145 12.46 -9.26 -2.29
N ALA A 146 11.42 -8.99 -1.50
CA ALA A 146 10.23 -8.27 -1.97
C ALA A 146 10.54 -6.81 -2.39
N ILE A 147 11.47 -6.13 -1.70
CA ILE A 147 11.92 -4.78 -2.05
C ILE A 147 12.68 -4.84 -3.38
N ILE A 148 13.62 -5.77 -3.52
CA ILE A 148 14.39 -5.99 -4.74
C ILE A 148 13.45 -6.27 -5.92
N LYS A 149 12.51 -7.21 -5.78
CA LYS A 149 11.53 -7.52 -6.83
C LYS A 149 10.60 -6.35 -7.15
N THR A 150 10.24 -5.52 -6.16
CA THR A 150 9.39 -4.34 -6.40
C THR A 150 10.12 -3.30 -7.27
N ASN A 151 11.42 -3.12 -7.07
CA ASN A 151 12.25 -2.24 -7.89
C ASN A 151 12.59 -2.84 -9.27
N ASN A 152 12.42 -4.16 -9.43
CA ASN A 152 12.67 -4.92 -10.66
C ASN A 152 11.42 -5.71 -11.07
N PRO A 153 10.38 -5.07 -11.61
CA PRO A 153 9.08 -5.71 -11.82
C PRO A 153 9.12 -6.92 -12.76
N ASP A 154 10.15 -7.07 -13.61
CA ASP A 154 10.32 -8.22 -14.50
C ASP A 154 11.18 -9.35 -13.90
N LEU A 155 11.70 -9.16 -12.69
CA LEU A 155 12.56 -10.12 -12.01
C LEU A 155 11.75 -11.33 -11.52
N THR A 156 12.14 -12.52 -11.99
CA THR A 156 11.56 -13.78 -11.52
C THR A 156 12.45 -14.43 -10.44
N ALA A 157 11.96 -15.50 -9.81
CA ALA A 157 12.78 -16.29 -8.87
C ALA A 157 14.03 -16.91 -9.53
N ASN A 158 14.00 -17.15 -10.85
CA ASN A 158 15.12 -17.70 -11.59
C ASN A 158 15.93 -16.58 -12.24
N ILE A 159 17.04 -16.19 -11.59
CA ILE A 159 17.99 -15.22 -12.12
C ILE A 159 18.99 -15.91 -13.05
N ARG A 160 19.51 -15.17 -14.05
CA ARG A 160 20.49 -15.70 -15.02
C ARG A 160 21.81 -14.96 -14.90
N VAL A 161 22.91 -15.68 -15.09
CA VAL A 161 24.24 -15.06 -15.20
C VAL A 161 24.21 -13.98 -16.29
N GLY A 162 24.71 -12.80 -15.96
CA GLY A 162 24.72 -11.62 -16.82
C GLY A 162 23.44 -10.76 -16.77
N GLN A 163 22.37 -11.22 -16.13
CA GLN A 163 21.18 -10.41 -15.89
C GLN A 163 21.52 -9.22 -14.98
N VAL A 164 20.98 -8.04 -15.27
CA VAL A 164 21.13 -6.85 -14.42
C VAL A 164 19.92 -6.73 -13.50
N ILE A 165 20.17 -6.44 -12.23
CA ILE A 165 19.18 -6.22 -11.18
C ILE A 165 19.48 -4.86 -10.54
N ASP A 166 18.50 -3.98 -10.52
CA ASP A 166 18.59 -2.68 -9.85
C ASP A 166 18.42 -2.88 -8.34
N ILE A 167 19.42 -2.48 -7.57
CA ILE A 167 19.39 -2.50 -6.12
C ILE A 167 19.44 -1.06 -5.63
N ALA A 168 18.52 -0.65 -4.76
CA ALA A 168 18.60 0.70 -4.19
C ALA A 168 19.84 0.81 -3.28
N SER A 169 20.49 1.97 -3.22
CA SER A 169 21.68 2.13 -2.35
C SER A 169 21.35 2.06 -0.85
N ILE A 170 20.09 2.30 -0.47
CA ILE A 170 19.54 2.08 0.87
C ILE A 170 18.21 1.30 0.78
N ASN A 171 17.76 0.72 1.88
CA ASN A 171 16.53 -0.07 1.89
C ASN A 171 15.29 0.81 1.59
N GLY A 172 14.66 0.53 0.45
CA GLY A 172 13.44 1.21 0.03
C GLY A 172 13.08 0.93 -1.42
N ILE A 173 11.96 1.52 -1.85
CA ILE A 173 11.41 1.30 -3.19
C ILE A 173 11.34 2.59 -3.98
N PHE A 174 11.54 2.46 -5.29
CA PHE A 174 11.28 3.52 -6.25
C PHE A 174 9.83 3.40 -6.73
N TYR A 175 8.97 4.27 -6.22
CA TYR A 175 7.55 4.33 -6.51
C TYR A 175 7.24 5.33 -7.63
N LYS A 176 6.48 4.88 -8.64
CA LYS A 176 5.98 5.75 -9.71
C LYS A 176 4.59 6.28 -9.37
N VAL A 177 4.47 7.59 -9.21
CA VAL A 177 3.24 8.32 -8.87
C VAL A 177 2.14 8.03 -9.88
N LYS A 178 0.92 7.80 -9.38
CA LYS A 178 -0.28 7.46 -10.16
C LYS A 178 -1.33 8.55 -10.03
N SER A 179 -2.32 8.52 -10.91
CA SER A 179 -3.46 9.43 -10.83
C SER A 179 -4.18 9.29 -9.48
N GLY A 180 -4.40 10.42 -8.81
CA GLY A 180 -5.06 10.51 -7.50
C GLY A 180 -4.17 10.25 -6.29
N ASP A 181 -2.88 9.96 -6.50
CA ASP A 181 -1.90 9.88 -5.44
C ASP A 181 -1.63 11.27 -4.84
N THR A 182 -1.40 11.30 -3.54
CA THR A 182 -0.82 12.43 -2.81
C THR A 182 0.29 11.91 -1.93
N LEU A 183 1.21 12.77 -1.53
CA LEU A 183 2.34 12.38 -0.68
C LEU A 183 1.85 11.66 0.60
N TYR A 184 0.82 12.21 1.26
CA TYR A 184 0.18 11.59 2.44
C TYR A 184 -0.52 10.25 2.15
N LYS A 185 -1.21 10.10 1.02
CA LYS A 185 -1.84 8.82 0.65
C LYS A 185 -0.80 7.75 0.40
N ILE A 186 0.32 8.10 -0.23
CA ILE A 186 1.43 7.18 -0.46
C ILE A 186 2.06 6.81 0.89
N ALA A 187 2.38 7.79 1.73
CA ALA A 187 2.96 7.58 3.06
C ALA A 187 2.10 6.65 3.92
N TYR A 188 0.80 6.94 4.04
CA TYR A 188 -0.16 6.11 4.75
C TYR A 188 -0.24 4.69 4.18
N LYS A 189 -0.31 4.57 2.85
CA LYS A 189 -0.47 3.27 2.17
C LYS A 189 0.73 2.37 2.38
N TYR A 190 1.95 2.89 2.34
CA TYR A 190 3.19 2.12 2.52
C TYR A 190 3.72 2.15 3.95
N LYS A 191 3.01 2.83 4.86
CA LYS A 191 3.41 3.10 6.25
C LYS A 191 4.83 3.65 6.37
N VAL A 192 5.16 4.62 5.51
CA VAL A 192 6.45 5.33 5.55
C VAL A 192 6.26 6.73 6.11
N ASN A 193 7.35 7.34 6.59
CA ASN A 193 7.32 8.72 7.06
C ASN A 193 7.20 9.68 5.87
N VAL A 194 6.23 10.60 5.97
CA VAL A 194 6.00 11.69 5.00
C VAL A 194 7.25 12.54 4.79
N GLU A 195 8.02 12.78 5.86
CA GLU A 195 9.21 13.64 5.82
C GLU A 195 10.38 12.94 5.12
N ASP A 196 10.54 11.63 5.33
CA ASP A 196 11.51 10.84 4.57
C ASP A 196 11.21 10.91 3.06
N ILE A 197 9.93 10.90 2.66
CA ILE A 197 9.57 11.08 1.25
C ILE A 197 10.04 12.46 0.75
N ARG A 198 9.87 13.54 1.53
CA ARG A 198 10.33 14.87 1.10
C ARG A 198 11.85 14.93 1.00
N SER A 199 12.56 14.59 2.07
CA SER A 199 14.01 14.74 2.15
C SER A 199 14.73 13.84 1.15
N TYR A 200 14.42 12.54 1.09
CA TYR A 200 15.05 11.61 0.14
C TYR A 200 14.59 11.81 -1.31
N ASN A 201 13.68 12.72 -1.61
CA ASN A 201 13.33 13.03 -3.00
C ASN A 201 13.60 14.47 -3.39
N GLU A 202 14.20 15.26 -2.48
CA GLU A 202 14.52 16.66 -2.71
C GLU A 202 13.28 17.40 -3.23
N LEU A 203 12.12 17.15 -2.61
CA LEU A 203 10.86 17.74 -3.02
C LEU A 203 10.76 19.17 -2.52
N GLU A 204 10.65 20.11 -3.46
CA GLU A 204 10.41 21.53 -3.17
C GLU A 204 8.96 21.80 -2.71
N SER A 205 8.03 20.89 -3.01
CA SER A 205 6.62 20.98 -2.60
C SER A 205 5.96 19.60 -2.48
N ASP A 206 4.77 19.57 -1.88
CA ASP A 206 3.95 18.35 -1.75
C ASP A 206 3.23 17.97 -3.06
N GLU A 207 3.39 18.76 -4.13
CA GLU A 207 2.77 18.49 -5.43
C GLU A 207 3.52 17.39 -6.18
N LEU A 208 2.78 16.35 -6.59
CA LEU A 208 3.35 15.21 -7.30
C LEU A 208 2.79 15.14 -8.71
N SER A 209 3.68 14.95 -9.69
CA SER A 209 3.31 14.72 -11.08
C SER A 209 3.06 13.25 -11.35
N ILE A 210 1.99 12.93 -12.11
CA ILE A 210 1.73 11.54 -12.52
C ILE A 210 2.93 11.02 -13.31
N GLY A 211 3.44 9.85 -12.92
CA GLY A 211 4.61 9.24 -13.52
C GLY A 211 5.95 9.70 -12.94
N GLN A 212 5.97 10.71 -12.07
CA GLN A 212 7.15 11.06 -11.27
C GLN A 212 7.57 9.85 -10.43
N GLU A 213 8.87 9.57 -10.40
CA GLU A 213 9.42 8.52 -9.55
C GLU A 213 9.93 9.12 -8.24
N ILE A 214 9.46 8.60 -7.12
CA ILE A 214 9.88 8.97 -5.77
C ILE A 214 10.40 7.74 -5.02
N PHE A 215 11.34 7.93 -4.12
CA PHE A 215 11.90 6.93 -3.24
C PHE A 215 11.11 6.89 -1.93
N LEU A 216 10.71 5.69 -1.52
CA LEU A 216 10.06 5.44 -0.24
C LEU A 216 11.03 4.62 0.61
N LYS A 217 11.56 5.23 1.67
CA LYS A 217 12.47 4.59 2.62
C LYS A 217 11.71 3.64 3.54
N ASP A 218 12.26 2.46 3.77
CA ASP A 218 11.76 1.46 4.72
C ASP A 218 10.24 1.21 4.71
N PRO A 219 9.62 0.96 3.54
CA PRO A 219 8.20 0.66 3.47
C PRO A 219 7.86 -0.66 4.19
N ASP A 220 6.64 -0.72 4.74
CA ASP A 220 6.14 -1.91 5.41
C ASP A 220 6.19 -3.12 4.46
N ILE A 221 6.90 -4.15 4.91
CA ILE A 221 7.23 -5.31 4.08
C ILE A 221 6.02 -6.14 3.71
N GLU A 222 4.98 -6.19 4.56
CA GLU A 222 3.75 -6.94 4.26
C GLU A 222 3.04 -6.25 3.11
N ILE A 223 2.93 -4.91 3.17
CA ILE A 223 2.34 -4.10 2.11
C ILE A 223 3.13 -4.24 0.81
N VAL A 224 4.46 -4.13 0.87
CA VAL A 224 5.30 -4.31 -0.32
C VAL A 224 5.16 -5.72 -0.89
N THR A 225 5.11 -6.75 -0.05
CA THR A 225 4.95 -8.15 -0.50
C THR A 225 3.57 -8.37 -1.14
N GLU A 226 2.53 -7.71 -0.64
CA GLU A 226 1.22 -7.65 -1.27
C GLU A 226 1.27 -6.86 -2.60
N MET A 227 2.05 -5.79 -2.68
CA MET A 227 2.08 -4.90 -3.83
C MET A 227 3.12 -5.26 -4.91
N ALA A 228 4.07 -6.17 -4.62
CA ALA A 228 5.14 -6.55 -5.53
C ALA A 228 4.58 -7.08 -6.87
N PRO A 229 5.00 -6.51 -8.02
CA PRO A 229 4.67 -7.06 -9.32
C PRO A 229 5.48 -8.33 -9.60
N LEU A 230 4.79 -9.38 -10.07
CA LEU A 230 5.32 -10.60 -10.69
C LEU A 230 6.11 -11.54 -9.77
N GLY A 231 5.43 -12.60 -9.31
CA GLY A 231 6.12 -13.85 -8.93
C GLY A 231 6.88 -13.87 -7.61
N SER A 232 6.64 -12.94 -6.69
CA SER A 232 6.87 -13.16 -5.26
C SER A 232 5.57 -13.10 -4.51
N GLY A 233 5.36 -14.05 -3.61
CA GLY A 233 4.19 -14.08 -2.74
C GLY A 233 3.10 -15.04 -3.20
N PHE A 234 3.37 -15.89 -4.20
CA PHE A 234 2.57 -17.09 -4.45
C PHE A 234 3.37 -18.32 -4.03
N LYS A 235 2.88 -19.04 -3.01
CA LYS A 235 3.44 -20.31 -2.56
C LYS A 235 2.76 -21.48 -3.26
N MET A 236 3.47 -22.59 -3.36
CA MET A 236 2.88 -23.85 -3.82
C MET A 236 1.59 -24.17 -3.03
N PRO A 237 0.45 -24.41 -3.69
CA PRO A 237 -0.83 -24.61 -3.00
C PRO A 237 -1.00 -26.03 -2.44
N VAL A 238 -0.02 -26.91 -2.67
CA VAL A 238 0.03 -28.30 -2.22
C VAL A 238 1.49 -28.67 -1.96
N THR A 239 1.72 -29.71 -1.16
CA THR A 239 3.06 -30.33 -1.07
C THR A 239 3.50 -30.78 -2.46
N TYR A 240 4.62 -30.23 -2.94
CA TYR A 240 5.05 -30.44 -4.32
C TYR A 240 5.61 -31.85 -4.53
N THR A 241 5.01 -32.59 -5.45
CA THR A 241 5.49 -33.92 -5.88
C THR A 241 5.63 -34.04 -7.40
N GLY A 242 5.43 -32.93 -8.11
CA GLY A 242 5.59 -32.84 -9.56
C GLY A 242 4.36 -32.27 -10.30
N VAL A 243 4.60 -31.93 -11.56
CA VAL A 243 3.58 -31.47 -12.52
C VAL A 243 3.13 -32.67 -13.34
N SER A 244 1.82 -32.93 -13.43
CA SER A 244 1.26 -33.94 -14.33
C SER A 244 0.96 -33.38 -15.72
N SER A 245 0.57 -32.10 -15.82
CA SER A 245 0.34 -31.41 -17.09
C SER A 245 0.75 -29.93 -16.99
N PRO A 246 1.67 -29.44 -17.84
CA PRO A 246 2.14 -28.06 -17.79
C PRO A 246 1.13 -27.05 -18.36
N TYR A 247 1.37 -25.76 -18.08
CA TYR A 247 0.65 -24.64 -18.68
C TYR A 247 0.98 -24.46 -20.16
N GLY A 248 -0.01 -24.04 -20.96
CA GLY A 248 0.17 -23.60 -22.34
C GLY A 248 -0.55 -24.48 -23.38
N ASN A 249 -0.22 -24.26 -24.66
CA ASN A 249 -0.83 -24.96 -25.78
C ASN A 249 -0.30 -26.39 -25.88
N ARG A 250 -1.19 -27.38 -25.77
CA ARG A 250 -0.86 -28.78 -26.00
C ARG A 250 -1.47 -29.26 -27.31
N PHE A 251 -0.68 -29.94 -28.13
CA PHE A 251 -1.21 -30.62 -29.30
C PHE A 251 -2.03 -31.84 -28.83
N HIS A 252 -3.32 -31.89 -29.18
CA HIS A 252 -4.17 -33.03 -28.84
C HIS A 252 -4.05 -34.09 -29.95
N PRO A 253 -3.43 -35.26 -29.69
CA PRO A 253 -3.08 -36.22 -30.74
C PRO A 253 -4.30 -36.77 -31.48
N VAL A 254 -5.43 -36.94 -30.78
CA VAL A 254 -6.69 -37.47 -31.37
C VAL A 254 -7.50 -36.38 -32.09
N LEU A 255 -7.42 -35.13 -31.63
CA LEU A 255 -8.24 -34.02 -32.18
C LEU A 255 -7.44 -33.15 -33.15
N LYS A 256 -6.17 -33.49 -33.37
CA LYS A 256 -5.19 -32.80 -34.23
C LYS A 256 -5.19 -31.27 -34.10
N ARG A 257 -5.45 -30.74 -32.90
CA ARG A 257 -5.49 -29.30 -32.62
C ARG A 257 -4.79 -28.95 -31.32
N TYR A 258 -4.28 -27.72 -31.23
CA TYR A 258 -3.76 -27.18 -29.98
C TYR A 258 -4.92 -26.83 -29.04
N ILE A 259 -4.87 -27.35 -27.82
CA ILE A 259 -5.80 -27.02 -26.74
C ILE A 259 -5.02 -26.18 -25.73
N SER A 260 -5.52 -24.99 -25.43
CA SER A 260 -4.91 -24.12 -24.42
C SER A 260 -5.22 -24.64 -23.02
N HIS A 261 -4.17 -24.91 -22.24
CA HIS A 261 -4.28 -25.24 -20.83
C HIS A 261 -4.06 -23.97 -19.99
N ALA A 262 -5.14 -23.48 -19.37
CA ALA A 262 -5.19 -22.20 -18.65
C ALA A 262 -4.41 -22.17 -17.33
N GLY A 263 -3.93 -23.32 -16.85
CA GLY A 263 -3.26 -23.51 -15.57
C GLY A 263 -2.20 -24.62 -15.63
N VAL A 264 -1.83 -25.13 -14.47
CA VAL A 264 -0.95 -26.30 -14.30
C VAL A 264 -1.68 -27.37 -13.52
N ASP A 265 -1.52 -28.63 -13.92
CA ASP A 265 -2.03 -29.77 -13.16
C ASP A 265 -0.91 -30.30 -12.26
N LEU A 266 -1.14 -30.24 -10.96
CA LEU A 266 -0.21 -30.68 -9.93
C LEU A 266 -0.59 -32.08 -9.44
N ARG A 267 0.42 -32.93 -9.24
CA ARG A 267 0.24 -34.25 -8.63
C ARG A 267 -0.21 -34.07 -7.19
N ALA A 268 -1.51 -34.26 -6.95
CA ALA A 268 -2.16 -34.02 -5.67
C ALA A 268 -3.40 -34.91 -5.53
N LYS A 269 -3.25 -36.09 -4.92
CA LYS A 269 -4.35 -37.06 -4.75
C LYS A 269 -4.95 -36.96 -3.34
N TYR A 270 -6.10 -36.29 -3.22
CA TYR A 270 -6.84 -36.13 -1.96
C TYR A 270 -6.03 -35.53 -0.80
N ILE A 271 -5.15 -34.58 -1.10
CA ILE A 271 -4.32 -33.90 -0.11
C ILE A 271 -4.87 -32.49 0.20
N PRO A 272 -4.52 -31.88 1.34
CA PRO A 272 -4.87 -30.50 1.65
C PRO A 272 -4.42 -29.52 0.55
N VAL A 273 -5.24 -28.50 0.30
CA VAL A 273 -4.97 -27.41 -0.64
C VAL A 273 -4.96 -26.10 0.12
N TYR A 274 -3.91 -25.32 -0.07
CA TYR A 274 -3.66 -24.07 0.65
C TYR A 274 -3.79 -22.86 -0.26
N ALA A 275 -4.21 -21.73 0.30
CA ALA A 275 -4.23 -20.45 -0.38
C ALA A 275 -2.78 -20.07 -0.77
N SER A 276 -2.52 -20.00 -2.07
CA SER A 276 -1.20 -19.66 -2.61
C SER A 276 -0.78 -18.24 -2.22
N ARG A 277 -1.74 -17.33 -2.00
CA ARG A 277 -1.53 -15.95 -1.55
C ARG A 277 -2.73 -15.46 -0.76
N GLY A 278 -2.51 -14.52 0.16
CA GLY A 278 -3.59 -13.85 0.90
C GLY A 278 -4.54 -13.09 -0.03
N GLY A 279 -5.82 -13.04 0.32
CA GLY A 279 -6.85 -12.39 -0.51
C GLY A 279 -8.26 -12.67 -0.03
N THR A 280 -9.23 -12.41 -0.91
CA THR A 280 -10.66 -12.61 -0.64
C THR A 280 -11.24 -13.65 -1.58
N VAL A 281 -11.93 -14.65 -1.03
CA VAL A 281 -12.61 -15.69 -1.81
C VAL A 281 -13.74 -15.07 -2.64
N THR A 282 -13.62 -15.07 -3.96
CA THR A 282 -14.63 -14.54 -4.88
C THR A 282 -15.65 -15.59 -5.29
N PHE A 283 -15.27 -16.88 -5.25
CA PHE A 283 -16.15 -17.99 -5.56
C PHE A 283 -15.72 -19.26 -4.81
N ALA A 284 -16.69 -20.01 -4.31
CA ALA A 284 -16.50 -21.32 -3.67
C ALA A 284 -17.73 -22.17 -3.97
N GLY A 285 -17.59 -23.19 -4.81
CA GLY A 285 -18.72 -24.01 -5.25
C GLY A 285 -18.38 -24.88 -6.47
N THR A 286 -19.40 -25.35 -7.19
CA THR A 286 -19.21 -26.15 -8.41
C THR A 286 -19.31 -25.28 -9.66
N GLN A 287 -18.40 -25.47 -10.61
CA GLN A 287 -18.43 -24.82 -11.92
C GLN A 287 -18.20 -25.84 -13.03
N SER A 288 -18.93 -25.70 -14.15
CA SER A 288 -18.80 -26.58 -15.31
C SER A 288 -17.34 -26.67 -15.79
N GLY A 289 -16.91 -27.89 -16.15
CA GLY A 289 -15.52 -28.22 -16.48
C GLY A 289 -14.60 -28.36 -15.28
N TYR A 290 -14.58 -27.37 -14.39
CA TYR A 290 -13.68 -27.30 -13.23
C TYR A 290 -14.09 -28.18 -12.04
N GLY A 291 -15.35 -28.61 -11.96
CA GLY A 291 -15.87 -29.30 -10.78
C GLY A 291 -15.96 -28.36 -9.59
N LYS A 292 -15.67 -28.86 -8.38
CA LYS A 292 -15.58 -28.00 -7.20
C LYS A 292 -14.33 -27.13 -7.30
N ILE A 293 -14.53 -25.83 -7.16
CA ILE A 293 -13.52 -24.81 -7.37
C ILE A 293 -13.60 -23.71 -6.31
N VAL A 294 -12.43 -23.25 -5.89
CA VAL A 294 -12.25 -22.02 -5.13
C VAL A 294 -11.55 -21.01 -6.03
N LYS A 295 -12.01 -19.76 -6.02
CA LYS A 295 -11.35 -18.61 -6.65
C LYS A 295 -11.07 -17.55 -5.59
N ILE A 296 -9.85 -17.02 -5.60
CA ILE A 296 -9.41 -16.00 -4.64
C ILE A 296 -8.91 -14.81 -5.44
N SER A 297 -9.47 -13.64 -5.17
CA SER A 297 -8.96 -12.37 -5.67
C SER A 297 -7.88 -11.85 -4.74
N HIS A 298 -6.83 -11.33 -5.33
CA HIS A 298 -5.70 -10.72 -4.66
C HIS A 298 -5.54 -9.28 -5.16
N VAL A 299 -4.75 -8.51 -4.44
CA VAL A 299 -4.32 -7.17 -4.86
C VAL A 299 -3.63 -7.18 -6.24
N ASN A 300 -3.53 -6.01 -6.87
CA ASN A 300 -2.95 -5.82 -8.21
C ASN A 300 -3.63 -6.62 -9.35
N GLY A 301 -4.90 -6.97 -9.15
CA GLY A 301 -5.72 -7.64 -10.17
C GLY A 301 -5.36 -9.11 -10.37
N TYR A 302 -4.66 -9.72 -9.42
CA TYR A 302 -4.37 -11.15 -9.46
C TYR A 302 -5.56 -11.98 -8.98
N GLU A 303 -5.71 -13.17 -9.56
CA GLU A 303 -6.67 -14.18 -9.13
C GLU A 303 -6.00 -15.55 -9.13
N THR A 304 -6.26 -16.36 -8.12
CA THR A 304 -5.92 -17.79 -8.12
C THR A 304 -7.15 -18.66 -8.22
N ARG A 305 -7.04 -19.80 -8.91
CA ARG A 305 -8.10 -20.80 -8.99
C ARG A 305 -7.59 -22.17 -8.60
N TYR A 306 -8.39 -22.89 -7.82
CA TYR A 306 -8.09 -24.21 -7.27
C TYR A 306 -9.25 -25.13 -7.64
N ALA A 307 -9.09 -25.99 -8.64
CA ALA A 307 -10.18 -26.77 -9.21
C ALA A 307 -10.03 -28.28 -8.97
N HIS A 308 -11.07 -29.01 -9.37
CA HIS A 308 -11.19 -30.46 -9.18
C HIS A 308 -11.20 -30.89 -7.71
N LEU A 309 -11.56 -30.00 -6.80
CA LEU A 309 -11.52 -30.25 -5.35
C LEU A 309 -12.49 -31.37 -4.95
N ASN A 310 -12.13 -32.12 -3.91
CA ASN A 310 -13.05 -33.06 -3.26
C ASN A 310 -13.94 -32.33 -2.24
N LYS A 311 -13.31 -31.46 -1.43
CA LYS A 311 -13.95 -30.68 -0.37
C LYS A 311 -13.49 -29.22 -0.46
N ILE A 312 -14.39 -28.32 -0.08
CA ILE A 312 -14.15 -26.88 0.03
C ILE A 312 -14.34 -26.51 1.49
N TYR A 313 -13.38 -25.77 2.08
CA TYR A 313 -13.42 -25.37 3.49
C TYR A 313 -13.66 -23.87 3.69
N VAL A 314 -13.81 -23.12 2.60
CA VAL A 314 -14.00 -21.68 2.61
C VAL A 314 -15.26 -21.27 1.86
N LYS A 315 -15.78 -20.07 2.14
CA LYS A 315 -16.97 -19.51 1.51
C LYS A 315 -16.69 -18.17 0.81
N LYS A 316 -17.53 -17.81 -0.17
CA LYS A 316 -17.46 -16.51 -0.85
C LYS A 316 -17.48 -15.37 0.18
N GLY A 317 -16.61 -14.38 -0.01
CA GLY A 317 -16.44 -13.23 0.87
C GLY A 317 -15.44 -13.44 2.01
N GLN A 318 -15.02 -14.68 2.29
CA GLN A 318 -14.03 -14.96 3.32
C GLN A 318 -12.65 -14.39 2.94
N LYS A 319 -12.02 -13.69 3.88
CA LYS A 319 -10.60 -13.33 3.79
C LYS A 319 -9.74 -14.52 4.21
N VAL A 320 -8.69 -14.78 3.47
CA VAL A 320 -7.72 -15.84 3.76
C VAL A 320 -6.31 -15.29 3.71
N LYS A 321 -5.43 -15.81 4.56
CA LYS A 321 -4.00 -15.57 4.54
C LYS A 321 -3.32 -16.59 3.62
N GLN A 322 -2.10 -16.27 3.19
CA GLN A 322 -1.28 -17.24 2.47
C GLN A 322 -1.02 -18.45 3.37
N GLY A 323 -1.19 -19.66 2.84
CA GLY A 323 -1.00 -20.91 3.59
C GLY A 323 -2.25 -21.40 4.34
N ASP A 324 -3.35 -20.65 4.35
CA ASP A 324 -4.60 -21.13 4.93
C ASP A 324 -5.12 -22.35 4.16
N ASN A 325 -5.59 -23.37 4.87
CA ASN A 325 -6.19 -24.55 4.25
C ASN A 325 -7.58 -24.19 3.69
N ILE A 326 -7.72 -24.24 2.37
CA ILE A 326 -8.95 -23.84 1.66
C ILE A 326 -9.78 -25.03 1.16
N GLY A 327 -9.24 -26.25 1.22
CA GLY A 327 -9.94 -27.42 0.74
C GLY A 327 -9.06 -28.65 0.62
N GLN A 328 -9.56 -29.63 -0.14
CA GLN A 328 -8.85 -30.88 -0.42
C GLN A 328 -8.87 -31.13 -1.93
N SER A 329 -7.74 -31.50 -2.52
CA SER A 329 -7.66 -31.88 -3.93
C SER A 329 -8.52 -33.13 -4.20
N GLY A 330 -8.83 -33.39 -5.45
CA GLY A 330 -9.76 -34.46 -5.77
C GLY A 330 -9.85 -34.75 -7.26
N MET A 331 -11.03 -35.18 -7.69
CA MET A 331 -11.32 -35.56 -9.08
C MET A 331 -12.70 -35.10 -9.55
N THR A 332 -13.23 -34.00 -8.99
CA THR A 332 -14.55 -33.51 -9.43
C THR A 332 -14.47 -32.77 -10.75
N GLY A 333 -15.56 -32.72 -11.50
CA GLY A 333 -15.60 -32.09 -12.82
C GLY A 333 -15.08 -33.00 -13.93
N ARG A 334 -14.51 -32.42 -14.99
CA ARG A 334 -14.11 -33.17 -16.19
C ARG A 334 -12.62 -33.47 -16.18
N VAL A 335 -12.25 -34.56 -15.52
CA VAL A 335 -10.85 -35.00 -15.33
C VAL A 335 -10.66 -36.49 -15.61
N THR A 336 -9.43 -36.90 -15.92
CA THR A 336 -9.06 -38.31 -16.14
C THR A 336 -8.50 -39.00 -14.90
N GLY A 337 -8.18 -38.25 -13.84
CA GLY A 337 -7.69 -38.79 -12.58
C GLY A 337 -7.49 -37.70 -11.52
N PRO A 338 -7.24 -38.07 -10.25
CA PRO A 338 -7.10 -37.12 -9.16
C PRO A 338 -5.88 -36.21 -9.30
N HIS A 339 -6.10 -34.89 -9.28
CA HIS A 339 -5.05 -33.87 -9.31
C HIS A 339 -5.59 -32.53 -8.81
N LEU A 340 -4.72 -31.53 -8.67
CA LEU A 340 -5.12 -30.14 -8.50
C LEU A 340 -4.86 -29.40 -9.80
N HIS A 341 -5.90 -28.86 -10.42
CA HIS A 341 -5.74 -27.87 -11.48
C HIS A 341 -5.64 -26.49 -10.85
N PHE A 342 -4.49 -25.83 -11.06
CA PHE A 342 -4.15 -24.55 -10.45
C PHE A 342 -3.89 -23.48 -11.50
N GLU A 343 -4.53 -22.32 -11.35
CA GLU A 343 -4.33 -21.18 -12.23
C GLU A 343 -3.89 -19.95 -11.44
N ILE A 344 -3.01 -19.15 -12.06
CA ILE A 344 -2.76 -17.76 -11.68
C ILE A 344 -3.21 -16.90 -12.85
N ARG A 345 -4.00 -15.85 -12.57
CA ARG A 345 -4.47 -14.89 -13.56
C ARG A 345 -4.13 -13.47 -13.10
N ARG A 346 -3.92 -12.56 -14.05
CA ARG A 346 -3.76 -11.12 -13.78
C ARG A 346 -4.61 -10.34 -14.77
N ASN A 347 -5.53 -9.52 -14.27
CA ASN A 347 -6.47 -8.74 -15.09
C ASN A 347 -7.19 -9.62 -16.14
N GLY A 348 -7.64 -10.80 -15.72
CA GLY A 348 -8.35 -11.78 -16.57
C GLY A 348 -7.46 -12.70 -17.42
N LYS A 349 -6.20 -12.32 -17.70
CA LYS A 349 -5.27 -13.14 -18.50
C LYS A 349 -4.59 -14.21 -17.65
N THR A 350 -4.45 -15.42 -18.17
CA THR A 350 -3.76 -16.52 -17.47
C THR A 350 -2.24 -16.35 -17.53
N LEU A 351 -1.56 -16.73 -16.46
CA LEU A 351 -0.10 -16.74 -16.34
C LEU A 351 0.36 -18.19 -16.11
N ASN A 352 1.57 -18.51 -16.56
CA ASN A 352 2.18 -19.81 -16.25
C ASN A 352 2.52 -19.87 -14.75
N PRO A 353 1.82 -20.69 -13.93
CA PRO A 353 2.05 -20.69 -12.48
C PRO A 353 3.47 -21.10 -12.11
N MET A 354 4.11 -21.98 -12.91
CA MET A 354 5.45 -22.47 -12.64
C MET A 354 6.56 -21.43 -12.83
N LYS A 355 6.25 -20.25 -13.40
CA LYS A 355 7.17 -19.10 -13.48
C LYS A 355 7.04 -18.13 -12.31
N VAL A 356 5.99 -18.29 -11.50
CA VAL A 356 5.52 -17.30 -10.51
C VAL A 356 5.50 -17.88 -9.09
N LEU A 357 5.38 -19.20 -8.96
CA LEU A 357 5.38 -19.91 -7.69
C LEU A 357 6.80 -20.02 -7.11
N ASP A 358 6.95 -19.61 -5.86
CA ASP A 358 8.14 -19.92 -5.06
C ASP A 358 8.06 -21.41 -4.64
N ARG A 359 9.13 -22.17 -4.88
CA ARG A 359 9.20 -23.62 -4.63
C ARG A 359 9.81 -23.94 -3.28
#